data_AF-A0A5C7PE55-F1
#
_entry.id   AF-A0A5C7PE55-F1
#
_cell.length_a   1.000
_cell.length_b   1.000
_cell.length_c   1.000
_cell.angle_alpha   90.00
_cell.angle_beta   90.00
_cell.angle_gamma   90.00
#
_symmetry.space_group_name_H-M   'P 1'
#
loop_
_entity.id
_entity.type
_entity.pdbx_description
1 polymer ?
#
loop_
_entity_poly.entity_id
_entity_poly.type
_entity_poly.pdbx_seq_one_letter_code
_entity_poly.pdbx_strand_id
1 'polypeptide(L)'
;MTRVFLTIILTLAMYGSVSAQGMGASLVPPSSATDTAKKSGSWQDASTWTDGTVPTIADRVFIPAGLTVTNHATAEALWIHAAGKLTFCDHCDVQFNVHTIYVPMGGSFSGHATGRVIIEWLDGPFLPGDTTQLSRGLICHGMLMVSGNPKLHGCAVSDSLLAAGT
;
A
#
# COMPACT_ATOMS: atom_id res chain seq x y z
N MET A 1 26.75 20.98 48.78
CA MET A 1 27.18 20.45 47.48
C MET A 1 26.19 19.39 46.97
N THR A 2 24.90 19.73 46.82
CA THR A 2 23.86 18.69 46.55
C THR A 2 22.71 19.19 45.67
N ARG A 3 22.88 20.30 44.94
CA ARG A 3 21.79 20.90 44.14
C ARG A 3 22.12 21.12 42.66
N VAL A 4 23.32 20.79 42.21
CA VAL A 4 23.75 20.97 40.80
C VAL A 4 23.73 19.66 40.00
N PHE A 5 23.80 18.51 40.67
CA PHE A 5 23.81 17.20 39.99
C PHE A 5 22.44 16.73 39.50
N LEU A 6 21.33 17.27 40.02
CA LEU A 6 19.99 16.78 39.69
C LEU A 6 19.42 17.40 38.41
N THR A 7 19.98 18.50 37.91
CA THR A 7 19.43 19.22 36.74
C THR A 7 20.00 18.72 35.41
N ILE A 8 21.16 18.05 35.41
CA ILE A 8 21.79 17.55 34.17
C ILE A 8 21.20 16.22 33.69
N ILE A 9 20.57 15.45 34.57
CA ILE A 9 19.99 14.13 34.23
C ILE A 9 18.59 14.26 33.60
N LEU A 10 17.94 15.44 33.66
CA LEU A 10 16.56 15.63 33.19
C LEU A 10 16.43 16.26 31.79
N THR A 11 17.52 16.64 31.12
CA THR A 11 17.47 17.27 29.78
C THR A 11 18.02 16.42 28.64
N LEU A 12 18.39 15.15 28.90
CA LEU A 12 19.01 14.27 27.89
C LEU A 12 18.21 12.98 27.63
N ALA A 13 16.88 13.11 27.47
CA ALA A 13 16.01 11.99 27.08
C ALA A 13 15.00 12.37 25.97
N MET A 14 15.31 13.38 25.16
CA MET A 14 14.47 13.83 24.04
C MET A 14 15.20 13.86 22.69
N TYR A 15 16.33 13.16 22.57
CA TYR A 15 16.96 12.94 21.27
C TYR A 15 16.85 11.46 20.90
N GLY A 16 15.90 11.18 20.00
CA GLY A 16 15.86 9.93 19.27
C GLY A 16 14.77 8.95 19.72
N SER A 17 13.51 9.37 19.74
CA SER A 17 12.48 8.43 19.31
C SER A 17 12.73 8.16 17.82
N VAL A 18 13.58 7.18 17.48
CA VAL A 18 13.36 6.45 16.23
C VAL A 18 12.00 5.79 16.45
N SER A 19 10.96 6.48 16.03
CA SER A 19 9.68 5.84 15.77
C SER A 19 10.02 4.64 14.89
N ALA A 20 9.59 3.45 15.30
CA ALA A 20 9.51 2.30 14.42
C ALA A 20 8.55 2.67 13.27
N GLN A 21 9.03 3.46 12.32
CA GLN A 21 8.37 3.66 11.05
C GLN A 21 8.47 2.28 10.41
N GLY A 22 7.33 1.58 10.41
CA GLY A 22 7.24 0.18 10.03
C GLY A 22 7.95 -0.05 8.69
N MET A 23 8.58 -1.22 8.52
CA MET A 23 9.50 -1.51 7.42
C MET A 23 8.99 -1.10 6.02
N GLY A 24 7.67 -1.02 5.78
CA GLY A 24 7.13 -0.48 4.52
C GLY A 24 7.25 1.03 4.32
N ALA A 25 7.22 1.85 5.39
CA ALA A 25 7.26 3.31 5.31
C ALA A 25 8.58 3.84 4.74
N SER A 26 9.69 3.17 5.03
CA SER A 26 11.01 3.52 4.47
C SER A 26 11.16 3.11 3.01
N LEU A 27 10.43 2.10 2.54
CA LEU A 27 10.51 1.59 1.16
C LEU A 27 9.67 2.44 0.18
N VAL A 28 8.58 3.02 0.66
CA VAL A 28 7.66 3.85 -0.15
C VAL A 28 7.42 5.22 0.51
N PRO A 29 8.47 6.04 0.74
CA PRO A 29 8.31 7.26 1.51
C PRO A 29 7.43 8.28 0.75
N PRO A 30 6.39 8.87 1.37
CA PRO A 30 5.51 9.84 0.71
C PRO A 30 6.27 11.01 0.09
N SER A 31 7.39 11.41 0.69
CA SER A 31 8.22 12.51 0.23
C SER A 31 8.92 12.28 -1.11
N SER A 32 8.99 11.03 -1.60
CA SER A 32 9.54 10.72 -2.92
C SER A 32 8.47 10.43 -3.97
N ALA A 33 7.18 10.56 -3.63
CA ALA A 33 6.08 10.40 -4.58
C ALA A 33 6.22 11.38 -5.76
N THR A 34 5.98 10.88 -6.97
CA THR A 34 5.89 11.71 -8.19
C THR A 34 4.46 12.18 -8.40
N ASP A 35 3.48 11.36 -7.99
CA ASP A 35 2.06 11.66 -8.09
C ASP A 35 1.38 11.55 -6.75
N THR A 36 0.78 12.66 -6.32
CA THR A 36 -0.01 12.72 -5.11
C THR A 36 -1.46 12.99 -5.46
N ALA A 37 -2.39 12.25 -4.85
CA ALA A 37 -3.80 12.58 -4.97
C ALA A 37 -4.08 13.94 -4.30
N LYS A 38 -4.61 14.91 -5.04
CA LYS A 38 -4.96 16.25 -4.54
C LYS A 38 -6.43 16.38 -4.14
N LYS A 39 -7.26 15.42 -4.54
CA LYS A 39 -8.67 15.30 -4.16
C LYS A 39 -9.10 13.83 -4.19
N SER A 40 -10.22 13.51 -3.55
CA SER A 40 -10.86 12.21 -3.75
C SER A 40 -11.43 12.11 -5.17
N GLY A 41 -11.32 10.95 -5.79
CA GLY A 41 -11.75 10.78 -7.17
C GLY A 41 -11.36 9.46 -7.81
N SER A 42 -11.58 9.37 -9.12
CA SER A 42 -11.17 8.22 -9.91
C SER A 42 -9.66 8.20 -10.10
N TRP A 43 -9.05 7.02 -10.05
CA TRP A 43 -7.66 6.81 -10.47
C TRP A 43 -7.46 7.28 -11.93
N GLN A 44 -8.44 7.03 -12.79
CA GLN A 44 -8.39 7.35 -14.22
C GLN A 44 -8.65 8.83 -14.54
N ASP A 45 -8.96 9.66 -13.54
CA ASP A 45 -9.16 11.10 -13.74
C ASP A 45 -7.85 11.86 -13.47
N ALA A 46 -7.26 12.43 -14.52
CA ALA A 46 -6.08 13.29 -14.45
C ALA A 46 -6.20 14.42 -13.41
N SER A 47 -7.41 14.91 -13.15
CA SER A 47 -7.64 15.96 -12.16
C SER A 47 -7.56 15.45 -10.71
N THR A 48 -7.47 14.15 -10.47
CA THR A 48 -7.18 13.55 -9.15
C THR A 48 -5.73 13.77 -8.73
N TRP A 49 -4.81 13.89 -9.70
CA TRP A 49 -3.36 13.84 -9.46
C TRP A 49 -2.69 15.20 -9.55
N THR A 50 -1.54 15.34 -8.85
CA THR A 50 -0.75 16.58 -8.83
C THR A 50 -0.16 16.93 -10.19
N ASP A 51 0.32 15.95 -10.95
CA ASP A 51 0.93 16.17 -12.27
C ASP A 51 -0.10 16.48 -13.37
N GLY A 52 -1.41 16.30 -13.08
CA GLY A 52 -2.46 16.49 -14.08
C GLY A 52 -2.46 15.41 -15.17
N THR A 53 -1.79 14.29 -14.92
CA THR A 53 -1.75 13.09 -15.74
C THR A 53 -2.19 11.90 -14.88
N VAL A 54 -2.55 10.78 -15.51
CA VAL A 54 -2.87 9.53 -14.79
C VAL A 54 -1.57 8.78 -14.52
N PRO A 55 -1.29 8.32 -13.29
CA PRO A 55 -0.07 7.59 -12.97
C PRO A 55 0.14 6.38 -13.86
N THR A 56 1.39 6.17 -14.21
CA THR A 56 1.90 5.09 -15.06
C THR A 56 2.82 4.18 -14.26
N ILE A 57 3.34 3.14 -14.91
CA ILE A 57 4.23 2.15 -14.31
C ILE A 57 5.52 2.72 -13.69
N ALA A 58 5.95 3.91 -14.12
CA ALA A 58 7.15 4.57 -13.60
C ALA A 58 6.86 5.40 -12.33
N ASP A 59 5.60 5.65 -12.04
CA ASP A 59 5.18 6.66 -11.07
C ASP A 59 5.06 6.11 -9.65
N ARG A 60 5.37 6.98 -8.71
CA ARG A 60 5.37 6.73 -7.28
C ARG A 60 4.18 7.45 -6.68
N VAL A 61 3.15 6.68 -6.33
CA VAL A 61 1.83 7.22 -6.01
C VAL A 61 1.65 7.36 -4.51
N PHE A 62 1.23 8.54 -4.06
CA PHE A 62 0.82 8.80 -2.70
C PHE A 62 -0.66 9.21 -2.63
N ILE A 63 -1.42 8.53 -1.76
CA ILE A 63 -2.80 8.89 -1.42
C ILE A 63 -2.78 9.42 0.03
N PRO A 64 -2.87 10.74 0.23
CA PRO A 64 -2.88 11.36 1.56
C PRO A 64 -4.04 10.89 2.43
N ALA A 65 -3.84 10.97 3.75
CA ALA A 65 -4.91 10.73 4.72
C ALA A 65 -6.13 11.63 4.44
N GLY A 66 -7.33 11.07 4.61
CA GLY A 66 -8.59 11.77 4.33
C GLY A 66 -9.05 11.76 2.87
N LEU A 67 -8.21 11.35 1.92
CA LEU A 67 -8.58 11.21 0.51
C LEU A 67 -8.93 9.75 0.16
N THR A 68 -9.85 9.59 -0.79
CA THR A 68 -10.24 8.30 -1.36
C THR A 68 -10.00 8.28 -2.86
N VAL A 69 -9.21 7.32 -3.32
CA VAL A 69 -9.02 7.07 -4.76
C VAL A 69 -9.67 5.74 -5.13
N THR A 70 -10.53 5.78 -6.14
CA THR A 70 -11.26 4.61 -6.66
C THR A 70 -10.71 4.22 -8.03
N ASN A 71 -10.20 2.99 -8.15
CA ASN A 71 -9.83 2.43 -9.44
C ASN A 71 -11.07 1.92 -10.21
N HIS A 72 -11.26 2.34 -11.45
CA HIS A 72 -12.37 1.90 -12.31
C HIS A 72 -11.94 1.02 -13.48
N ALA A 73 -10.63 0.86 -13.71
CA ALA A 73 -10.08 0.10 -14.84
C ALA A 73 -8.68 -0.44 -14.49
N THR A 74 -7.71 -0.31 -15.39
CA THR A 74 -6.31 -0.56 -15.09
C THR A 74 -5.69 0.65 -14.39
N ALA A 75 -5.05 0.40 -13.25
CA ALA A 75 -4.22 1.33 -12.51
C ALA A 75 -2.78 0.84 -12.53
N GLU A 76 -1.85 1.72 -12.86
CA GLU A 76 -0.43 1.40 -12.97
C GLU A 76 0.39 2.31 -12.06
N ALA A 77 1.37 1.73 -11.36
CA ALA A 77 2.30 2.48 -10.53
C ALA A 77 3.55 1.64 -10.28
N LEU A 78 4.70 2.28 -10.09
CA LEU A 78 5.83 1.62 -9.46
C LEU A 78 5.42 1.21 -8.04
N TRP A 79 5.00 2.16 -7.21
CA TRP A 79 4.44 1.82 -5.90
C TRP A 79 3.32 2.74 -5.50
N ILE A 80 2.49 2.27 -4.56
CA ILE A 80 1.37 3.00 -3.99
C ILE A 80 1.52 3.07 -2.48
N HIS A 81 1.62 4.28 -1.94
CA HIS A 81 1.52 4.56 -0.51
C HIS A 81 0.09 5.06 -0.21
N ALA A 82 -0.73 4.21 0.39
CA ALA A 82 -2.14 4.49 0.64
C ALA A 82 -2.41 4.92 2.09
N ALA A 83 -2.02 6.15 2.47
CA ALA A 83 -2.31 6.70 3.80
C ALA A 83 -3.79 7.12 3.96
N GLY A 84 -4.47 7.41 2.85
CA GLY A 84 -5.93 7.53 2.77
C GLY A 84 -6.60 6.19 2.47
N LYS A 85 -7.61 6.21 1.62
CA LYS A 85 -8.32 5.01 1.14
C LYS A 85 -8.00 4.75 -0.33
N LEU A 86 -7.45 3.57 -0.60
CA LEU A 86 -7.44 2.96 -1.92
C LEU A 86 -8.64 2.01 -2.02
N THR A 87 -9.43 2.15 -3.07
CA THR A 87 -10.59 1.28 -3.34
C THR A 87 -10.76 1.05 -4.83
N PHE A 88 -11.77 0.29 -5.21
CA PHE A 88 -12.08 -0.03 -6.60
C PHE A 88 -13.58 0.01 -6.83
N CYS A 89 -13.96 0.23 -8.09
CA CYS A 89 -15.33 0.14 -8.57
C CYS A 89 -15.90 -1.24 -8.25
N ASP A 90 -17.12 -1.28 -7.72
CA ASP A 90 -17.77 -2.50 -7.26
C ASP A 90 -18.41 -3.34 -8.38
N HIS A 91 -18.60 -2.78 -9.58
CA HIS A 91 -19.23 -3.45 -10.72
C HIS A 91 -18.34 -3.48 -11.97
N CYS A 92 -17.12 -2.95 -11.89
CA CYS A 92 -16.17 -2.92 -12.99
C CYS A 92 -15.18 -4.09 -12.89
N ASP A 93 -14.65 -4.50 -14.05
CA ASP A 93 -13.40 -5.26 -14.08
C ASP A 93 -12.24 -4.29 -13.88
N VAL A 94 -11.45 -4.49 -12.83
CA VAL A 94 -10.33 -3.62 -12.45
C VAL A 94 -9.04 -4.41 -12.33
N GLN A 95 -7.92 -3.74 -12.61
CA GLN A 95 -6.60 -4.31 -12.45
C GLN A 95 -5.65 -3.29 -11.83
N PHE A 96 -4.80 -3.76 -10.91
CA PHE A 96 -3.65 -3.00 -10.40
C PHE A 96 -2.38 -3.66 -10.93
N ASN A 97 -1.63 -2.97 -11.78
CA ASN A 97 -0.29 -3.35 -12.20
C ASN A 97 0.69 -2.56 -11.36
N VAL A 98 1.24 -3.20 -10.32
CA VAL A 98 2.00 -2.47 -9.32
C VAL A 98 3.15 -3.31 -8.79
N HIS A 99 4.28 -2.68 -8.51
CA HIS A 99 5.38 -3.39 -7.85
C HIS A 99 5.07 -3.54 -6.36
N THR A 100 4.74 -2.45 -5.65
CA THR A 100 4.45 -2.52 -4.22
C THR A 100 3.23 -1.69 -3.84
N ILE A 101 2.31 -2.25 -3.05
CA ILE A 101 1.29 -1.48 -2.34
C ILE A 101 1.65 -1.47 -0.85
N TYR A 102 1.72 -0.29 -0.28
CA TYR A 102 1.88 -0.09 1.15
C TYR A 102 0.67 0.62 1.73
N VAL A 103 0.10 0.02 2.77
CA VAL A 103 -1.01 0.58 3.55
C VAL A 103 -0.50 0.85 4.97
N PRO A 104 -0.12 2.10 5.32
CA PRO A 104 0.28 2.43 6.68
C PRO A 104 -0.90 2.32 7.66
N MET A 105 -0.60 2.37 8.96
CA MET A 105 -1.63 2.57 9.99
C MET A 105 -2.45 3.84 9.68
N GLY A 106 -3.77 3.76 9.79
CA GLY A 106 -4.71 4.83 9.43
C GLY A 106 -5.14 4.84 7.96
N GLY A 107 -4.37 4.19 7.08
CA GLY A 107 -4.74 3.94 5.70
C GLY A 107 -5.65 2.72 5.54
N SER A 108 -6.29 2.60 4.37
CA SER A 108 -7.08 1.42 4.01
C SER A 108 -6.96 1.05 2.53
N PHE A 109 -6.87 -0.25 2.28
CA PHE A 109 -7.16 -0.85 0.98
C PHE A 109 -8.39 -1.73 1.14
N SER A 110 -9.53 -1.27 0.64
CA SER A 110 -10.80 -1.95 0.87
C SER A 110 -11.78 -1.81 -0.27
N GLY A 111 -12.62 -2.82 -0.46
CA GLY A 111 -13.67 -2.80 -1.47
C GLY A 111 -14.46 -4.11 -1.52
N HIS A 112 -15.65 -4.01 -2.10
CA HIS A 112 -16.45 -5.16 -2.50
C HIS A 112 -16.55 -5.13 -4.03
N ALA A 113 -16.32 -6.26 -4.69
CA ALA A 113 -16.46 -6.35 -6.14
C ALA A 113 -17.41 -7.48 -6.55
N THR A 114 -18.36 -7.12 -7.40
CA THR A 114 -19.17 -8.03 -8.21
C THR A 114 -18.49 -8.36 -9.54
N GLY A 115 -17.63 -7.46 -10.05
CA GLY A 115 -16.72 -7.67 -11.18
C GLY A 115 -15.39 -8.34 -10.79
N ARG A 116 -14.49 -8.49 -11.75
CA ARG A 116 -13.16 -9.09 -11.53
C ARG A 116 -12.17 -8.04 -11.00
N VAL A 117 -11.46 -8.36 -9.92
CA VAL A 117 -10.35 -7.55 -9.38
C VAL A 117 -9.06 -8.35 -9.50
N ILE A 118 -8.10 -7.85 -10.28
CA ILE A 118 -6.76 -8.43 -10.39
C ILE A 118 -5.75 -7.48 -9.75
N ILE A 119 -4.82 -8.03 -8.99
CA ILE A 119 -3.61 -7.32 -8.58
C ILE A 119 -2.44 -8.10 -9.15
N GLU A 120 -1.77 -7.52 -10.12
CA GLU A 120 -0.58 -8.06 -10.75
C GLU A 120 0.65 -7.42 -10.09
N TRP A 121 1.45 -8.25 -9.42
CA TRP A 121 2.71 -7.83 -8.82
C TRP A 121 3.80 -7.88 -9.86
N LEU A 122 4.27 -6.71 -10.27
CA LEU A 122 5.22 -6.63 -11.38
C LEU A 122 6.57 -7.26 -11.05
N ASP A 123 7.15 -7.88 -12.05
CA ASP A 123 8.53 -8.35 -11.99
C ASP A 123 9.53 -7.20 -11.99
N GLY A 124 10.69 -7.44 -11.40
CA GLY A 124 11.75 -6.45 -11.29
C GLY A 124 12.65 -6.66 -10.07
N PRO A 125 13.69 -5.81 -9.92
CA PRO A 125 14.49 -5.77 -8.70
C PRO A 125 13.66 -5.22 -7.55
N PHE A 126 13.92 -5.68 -6.33
CA PHE A 126 13.35 -5.08 -5.12
C PHE A 126 13.64 -3.57 -5.05
N LEU A 127 12.77 -2.83 -4.38
CA LEU A 127 12.93 -1.38 -4.23
C LEU A 127 14.26 -1.03 -3.52
N PRO A 128 14.89 0.11 -3.86
CA PRO A 128 16.12 0.53 -3.18
C PRO A 128 15.93 0.59 -1.66
N GLY A 129 16.84 -0.03 -0.91
CA GLY A 129 16.78 -0.11 0.56
C GLY A 129 16.00 -1.31 1.10
N ASP A 130 15.43 -2.15 0.23
CA ASP A 130 14.72 -3.38 0.62
C ASP A 130 15.68 -4.56 0.84
N THR A 131 16.37 -4.56 1.98
CA THR A 131 17.29 -5.64 2.36
C THR A 131 16.60 -6.92 2.81
N THR A 132 15.30 -6.85 3.09
CA THR A 132 14.47 -7.94 3.61
C THR A 132 13.48 -8.49 2.58
N GLN A 133 13.51 -7.98 1.34
CA GLN A 133 12.70 -8.44 0.21
C GLN A 133 11.19 -8.34 0.46
N LEU A 134 10.75 -7.23 1.06
CA LEU A 134 9.33 -6.98 1.39
C LEU A 134 8.56 -6.29 0.26
N SER A 135 9.24 -5.55 -0.62
CA SER A 135 8.65 -4.99 -1.83
C SER A 135 8.27 -6.12 -2.80
N ARG A 136 7.55 -5.79 -3.89
CA ARG A 136 6.95 -6.78 -4.81
C ARG A 136 5.70 -7.47 -4.26
N GLY A 137 4.95 -6.75 -3.44
CA GLY A 137 3.77 -7.28 -2.79
C GLY A 137 2.98 -6.23 -2.02
N LEU A 138 2.03 -6.71 -1.22
CA LEU A 138 1.24 -5.92 -0.30
C LEU A 138 1.90 -5.89 1.08
N ILE A 139 2.28 -4.70 1.53
CA ILE A 139 2.73 -4.44 2.91
C ILE A 139 1.61 -3.68 3.62
N CYS A 140 0.88 -4.36 4.51
CA CYS A 140 -0.29 -3.77 5.17
C CYS A 140 -0.12 -3.70 6.69
N HIS A 141 -0.07 -2.48 7.20
CA HIS A 141 -0.21 -2.17 8.64
C HIS A 141 -1.58 -1.56 8.97
N GLY A 142 -2.25 -0.97 7.99
CA GLY A 142 -3.61 -0.46 8.09
C GLY A 142 -4.68 -1.51 7.83
N MET A 143 -5.84 -1.06 7.36
CA MET A 143 -6.96 -1.95 7.07
C MET A 143 -6.84 -2.57 5.67
N LEU A 144 -6.97 -3.89 5.59
CA LEU A 144 -7.22 -4.62 4.34
C LEU A 144 -8.59 -5.33 4.44
N MET A 145 -9.52 -4.99 3.55
CA MET A 145 -10.81 -5.67 3.47
C MET A 145 -11.27 -5.76 2.03
N VAL A 146 -11.03 -6.90 1.39
CA VAL A 146 -11.45 -7.18 0.01
C VAL A 146 -12.44 -8.33 0.05
N SER A 147 -13.61 -8.11 -0.53
CA SER A 147 -14.65 -9.12 -0.65
C SER A 147 -15.19 -9.17 -2.07
N GLY A 148 -15.73 -10.32 -2.44
CA GLY A 148 -16.46 -10.47 -3.69
C GLY A 148 -17.79 -11.16 -3.46
N ASN A 149 -18.44 -11.55 -4.56
CA ASN A 149 -19.65 -12.38 -4.50
C ASN A 149 -19.41 -13.69 -3.72
N PRO A 150 -20.44 -14.22 -3.04
CA PRO A 150 -20.34 -15.49 -2.34
C PRO A 150 -19.95 -16.61 -3.31
N LYS A 151 -19.06 -17.50 -2.87
CA LYS A 151 -18.72 -18.71 -3.63
C LYS A 151 -19.88 -19.70 -3.52
N LEU A 152 -20.50 -20.03 -4.66
CA LEU A 152 -21.62 -20.99 -4.72
C LEU A 152 -21.17 -22.44 -5.01
N HIS A 153 -19.90 -22.65 -5.35
CA HIS A 153 -19.32 -23.96 -5.67
C HIS A 153 -17.95 -24.12 -4.99
N GLY A 154 -17.64 -25.33 -4.50
CA GLY A 154 -16.35 -25.68 -3.93
C GLY A 154 -15.50 -26.54 -4.87
N CYS A 155 -14.18 -26.47 -4.74
CA CYS A 155 -13.29 -27.51 -5.28
C CYS A 155 -13.22 -28.66 -4.29
N ALA A 156 -13.42 -29.89 -4.75
CA ALA A 156 -13.10 -31.06 -3.95
C ALA A 156 -11.60 -31.04 -3.65
N VAL A 157 -11.22 -31.08 -2.37
CA VAL A 157 -9.84 -31.36 -1.97
C VAL A 157 -9.68 -32.87 -2.11
N SER A 158 -8.81 -33.32 -3.01
CA SER A 158 -8.47 -34.74 -3.10
C SER A 158 -7.76 -35.16 -1.81
N ASP A 159 -8.15 -36.27 -1.20
CA ASP A 159 -7.50 -36.85 -0.01
C ASP A 159 -6.03 -37.28 -0.22
N SER A 160 -5.48 -37.06 -1.41
CA SER A 160 -4.12 -37.46 -1.79
C SER A 160 -3.08 -36.45 -1.34
N LEU A 161 -2.81 -36.42 -0.03
CA LEU A 161 -1.61 -35.83 0.55
C LEU A 161 -0.45 -36.84 0.41
N LEU A 162 -0.11 -37.22 -0.83
CA LEU A 162 1.08 -38.02 -1.11
C LEU A 162 2.17 -37.10 -1.64
N ALA A 163 3.14 -36.84 -0.77
CA ALA A 163 4.42 -36.26 -1.11
C ALA A 163 5.02 -36.97 -2.32
N ALA A 164 5.26 -36.23 -3.40
CA ALA A 164 6.14 -36.65 -4.46
C ALA A 164 7.58 -36.65 -3.92
N GLY A 165 8.00 -37.79 -3.39
CA GLY A 165 9.39 -38.11 -3.09
C GLY A 165 9.71 -39.46 -3.71
N THR A 166 10.35 -39.43 -4.87
CA THR A 166 11.20 -40.51 -5.38
C THR A 166 12.48 -39.88 -5.91
#